data_AF-A0A950MLW7-F1
#
_entry.id   AF-A0A950MLW7-F1
#
_cell.length_a   1.000
_cell.length_b   1.000
_cell.length_c   1.000
_cell.angle_alpha   90.00
_cell.angle_beta   90.00
_cell.angle_gamma   90.00
#
_symmetry.space_group_name_H-M   'P 1'
#
loop_
_entity.id
_entity.type
_entity.pdbx_description
1 polymer ?
#
loop_
_entity_poly.entity_id
_entity_poly.type
_entity_poly.pdbx_seq_one_letter_code
_entity_poly.pdbx_strand_id
1 'polypeptide(L)'
;MSQQFLNLVRSGETAKIASEVEANPALARCRDAQGVSALMWSVYAGQPLVRDFLKLHAGELSISEAACLGDIDCLRRLITSDAMIAREVSGDGWPPLHLSAAFASPEAVMLLLEHGAHVHQVSHNPVRNQALHACIALSNSVEVARLLIEAGAVVNATAAGGYTPLHIAASNGNREMVVLLLENGADPTARCDQDKTPADYARERGHAEVLALLV
;
A
#
# COMPACT_ATOMS: atom_id res chain seq x y z
N MET A 1 -16.56 -12.84 -7.78
CA MET A 1 -15.72 -12.77 -8.99
C MET A 1 -15.29 -14.18 -9.32
N SER A 2 -15.38 -14.61 -10.58
CA SER A 2 -14.90 -15.93 -10.98
C SER A 2 -13.38 -15.97 -11.07
N GLN A 3 -12.77 -17.14 -10.87
CA GLN A 3 -11.32 -17.30 -11.03
C GLN A 3 -10.87 -17.00 -12.47
N GLN A 4 -11.72 -17.31 -13.45
CA GLN A 4 -11.47 -17.01 -14.85
C GLN A 4 -11.32 -15.51 -15.09
N PHE A 5 -12.27 -14.70 -14.59
CA PHE A 5 -12.21 -13.24 -14.77
C PHE A 5 -11.04 -12.62 -14.02
N LEU A 6 -10.74 -13.11 -12.80
CA LEU A 6 -9.57 -12.67 -12.05
C LEU A 6 -8.25 -12.95 -12.80
N ASN A 7 -8.14 -14.10 -13.48
CA ASN A 7 -6.96 -14.42 -14.28
C ASN A 7 -6.81 -13.45 -15.45
N LEU A 8 -7.91 -13.07 -16.13
CA LEU A 8 -7.88 -12.06 -17.19
C LEU A 8 -7.41 -10.71 -16.67
N VAL A 9 -7.94 -10.27 -15.52
CA VAL A 9 -7.55 -9.01 -14.87
C VAL A 9 -6.05 -9.01 -14.56
N ARG A 10 -5.51 -10.11 -14.03
CA ARG A 10 -4.09 -10.24 -13.71
C ARG A 10 -3.20 -10.33 -14.95
N SER A 11 -3.65 -10.98 -16.02
CA SER A 11 -2.91 -11.13 -17.27
C SER A 11 -2.95 -9.89 -18.16
N GLY A 12 -3.84 -8.93 -17.88
CA GLY A 12 -3.92 -7.68 -18.65
C GLY A 12 -4.70 -7.82 -19.96
N GLU A 13 -5.53 -8.85 -20.11
CA GLU A 13 -6.27 -9.18 -21.35
C GLU A 13 -7.45 -8.22 -21.61
N THR A 14 -7.13 -6.94 -21.79
CA THR A 14 -8.07 -5.80 -21.82
C THR A 14 -9.21 -5.99 -22.83
N ALA A 15 -8.93 -6.52 -24.03
CA ALA A 15 -9.96 -6.75 -25.04
C ALA A 15 -10.99 -7.82 -24.62
N LYS A 16 -10.53 -8.90 -23.96
CA LYS A 16 -11.44 -9.94 -23.44
C LYS A 16 -12.23 -9.42 -22.26
N ILE A 17 -11.58 -8.69 -21.35
CA ILE A 17 -12.26 -8.04 -20.22
C ILE A 17 -13.34 -7.08 -20.74
N ALA A 18 -13.04 -6.28 -21.76
CA ALA A 18 -14.01 -5.37 -22.37
C ALA A 18 -15.21 -6.13 -22.92
N SER A 19 -14.98 -7.18 -23.72
CA SER A 19 -16.06 -8.02 -24.25
C SER A 19 -16.91 -8.67 -23.15
N GLU A 20 -16.28 -9.17 -22.08
CA GLU A 20 -17.00 -9.77 -20.95
C GLU A 20 -17.80 -8.73 -20.15
N VAL A 21 -17.25 -7.54 -19.92
CA VAL A 21 -17.93 -6.43 -19.21
C VAL A 21 -19.06 -5.84 -20.06
N GLU A 22 -18.92 -5.76 -21.39
CA GLU A 22 -20.01 -5.38 -22.30
C GLU A 22 -21.17 -6.38 -22.23
N ALA A 23 -20.86 -7.68 -22.20
CA ALA A 23 -21.87 -8.72 -22.05
C ALA A 23 -22.50 -8.76 -20.65
N ASN A 24 -21.73 -8.40 -19.61
CA ASN A 24 -22.18 -8.35 -18.22
C ASN A 24 -21.54 -7.18 -17.45
N PRO A 25 -22.17 -5.99 -17.44
CA PRO A 25 -21.61 -4.79 -16.79
C PRO A 25 -21.37 -4.92 -15.28
N ALA A 26 -21.98 -5.89 -14.61
CA ALA A 26 -21.73 -6.15 -13.19
C ALA A 26 -20.30 -6.67 -12.93
N LEU A 27 -19.62 -7.22 -13.95
CA LEU A 27 -18.23 -7.67 -13.82
C LEU A 27 -17.26 -6.54 -13.49
N ALA A 28 -17.51 -5.32 -13.96
CA ALA A 28 -16.68 -4.16 -13.63
C ALA A 28 -16.68 -3.83 -12.13
N ARG A 29 -17.76 -4.19 -11.43
CA ARG A 29 -17.97 -3.97 -9.98
C ARG A 29 -17.80 -5.24 -9.15
N CYS A 30 -17.39 -6.34 -9.78
CA CYS A 30 -17.32 -7.61 -9.07
C CYS A 30 -16.18 -7.62 -8.05
N ARG A 31 -16.42 -8.35 -6.96
CA ARG A 31 -15.46 -8.57 -5.87
C ARG A 31 -15.19 -10.06 -5.71
N ASP A 32 -14.00 -10.44 -5.24
CA ASP A 32 -13.71 -11.82 -4.85
C ASP A 32 -14.38 -12.19 -3.52
N ALA A 33 -14.06 -13.38 -3.00
CA ALA A 33 -14.61 -13.87 -1.74
C ALA A 33 -14.13 -13.08 -0.52
N GLN A 34 -13.00 -12.37 -0.63
CA GLN A 34 -12.47 -11.49 0.41
C GLN A 34 -13.09 -10.09 0.33
N GLY A 35 -13.72 -9.72 -0.79
CA GLY A 35 -14.30 -8.41 -1.00
C GLY A 35 -13.38 -7.45 -1.78
N VAL A 36 -12.26 -7.92 -2.32
CA VAL A 36 -11.37 -7.12 -3.17
C VAL A 36 -11.96 -7.02 -4.57
N SER A 37 -12.05 -5.81 -5.10
CA SER A 37 -12.64 -5.59 -6.42
C SER A 37 -11.70 -5.94 -7.56
N ALA A 38 -12.28 -6.24 -8.73
CA ALA A 38 -11.53 -6.39 -9.98
C ALA A 38 -10.66 -5.15 -10.28
N LEU A 39 -11.16 -3.95 -9.95
CA LEU A 39 -10.41 -2.70 -10.10
C LEU A 39 -9.16 -2.68 -9.21
N MET A 40 -9.27 -3.02 -7.92
CA MET A 40 -8.08 -3.12 -7.05
C MET A 40 -7.09 -4.19 -7.56
N TRP A 41 -7.58 -5.34 -8.01
CA TRP A 41 -6.72 -6.38 -8.57
C TRP A 41 -5.96 -5.93 -9.82
N SER A 42 -6.56 -5.08 -10.66
CA SER A 42 -5.86 -4.51 -11.83
C SER A 42 -4.71 -3.59 -11.42
N VAL A 43 -4.85 -2.85 -10.30
CA VAL A 43 -3.77 -2.03 -9.74
C VAL A 43 -2.67 -2.93 -9.17
N TYR A 44 -3.05 -3.94 -8.37
CA TYR A 44 -2.10 -4.87 -7.74
C TYR A 44 -1.28 -5.66 -8.77
N ALA A 45 -1.90 -5.99 -9.92
CA ALA A 45 -1.24 -6.69 -11.02
C ALA A 45 -0.42 -5.76 -11.94
N GLY A 46 -0.42 -4.45 -11.71
CA GLY A 46 0.29 -3.49 -12.54
C GLY A 46 -0.29 -3.36 -13.96
N GLN A 47 -1.63 -3.44 -14.08
CA GLN A 47 -2.34 -3.44 -15.37
C GLN A 47 -3.08 -2.10 -15.59
N PRO A 48 -2.39 -1.03 -16.04
CA PRO A 48 -2.99 0.31 -16.12
C PRO A 48 -4.14 0.42 -17.12
N LEU A 49 -4.09 -0.31 -18.25
CA LEU A 49 -5.17 -0.29 -19.24
C LEU A 49 -6.45 -0.96 -18.72
N VAL A 50 -6.30 -2.09 -18.02
CA VAL A 50 -7.42 -2.77 -17.36
C VAL A 50 -7.97 -1.90 -16.24
N ARG A 51 -7.10 -1.27 -15.44
CA ARG A 51 -7.46 -0.33 -14.38
C ARG A 51 -8.32 0.81 -14.92
N ASP A 52 -7.85 1.49 -15.96
CA ASP A 52 -8.54 2.65 -16.51
C ASP A 52 -9.89 2.24 -17.13
N PHE A 53 -9.91 1.11 -17.85
CA PHE A 53 -11.16 0.54 -18.37
C PHE A 53 -12.16 0.21 -17.26
N LEU A 54 -11.73 -0.52 -16.21
CA LEU A 54 -12.61 -0.89 -15.10
C LEU A 54 -13.06 0.34 -14.32
N LYS A 55 -12.20 1.35 -14.12
CA LYS A 55 -12.55 2.60 -13.44
C LYS A 55 -13.70 3.32 -14.14
N LEU A 56 -13.70 3.36 -15.48
CA LEU A 56 -14.80 3.96 -16.26
C LEU A 56 -16.15 3.24 -16.06
N HIS A 57 -16.13 1.96 -15.69
CA HIS A 57 -17.33 1.12 -15.54
C HIS A 57 -17.67 0.77 -14.08
N ALA A 58 -16.81 1.14 -13.13
CA ALA A 58 -16.96 0.83 -11.71
C ALA A 58 -18.09 1.63 -11.03
N GLY A 59 -18.48 2.77 -11.60
CA GLY A 59 -19.43 3.68 -10.96
C GLY A 59 -18.78 4.39 -9.78
N GLU A 60 -19.49 4.48 -8.64
CA GLU A 60 -18.96 5.08 -7.43
C GLU A 60 -17.91 4.17 -6.78
N LEU A 61 -16.73 4.73 -6.52
CA LEU A 61 -15.62 4.01 -5.91
C LEU A 61 -15.82 3.93 -4.39
N SER A 62 -15.44 2.81 -3.80
CA SER A 62 -15.21 2.71 -2.36
C SER A 62 -13.99 3.52 -1.93
N ILE A 63 -13.87 3.81 -0.63
CA ILE A 63 -12.72 4.52 -0.06
C ILE A 63 -11.39 3.79 -0.34
N SER A 64 -11.40 2.45 -0.33
CA SER A 64 -10.23 1.63 -0.62
C SER A 64 -9.82 1.72 -2.10
N GLU A 65 -10.77 1.71 -3.03
CA GLU A 65 -10.48 1.88 -4.46
C GLU A 65 -9.96 3.28 -4.74
N ALA A 66 -10.60 4.31 -4.20
CA ALA A 66 -10.18 5.69 -4.36
C ALA A 66 -8.76 5.93 -3.80
N ALA A 67 -8.45 5.36 -2.63
CA ALA A 67 -7.11 5.44 -2.04
C ALA A 67 -6.05 4.69 -2.85
N CYS A 68 -6.38 3.48 -3.32
CA CYS A 68 -5.51 2.64 -4.16
C CYS A 68 -5.19 3.33 -5.50
N LEU A 69 -6.14 4.08 -6.06
CA LEU A 69 -6.00 4.80 -7.32
C LEU A 69 -5.41 6.21 -7.18
N GLY A 70 -5.30 6.74 -5.97
CA GLY A 70 -4.98 8.16 -5.76
C GLY A 70 -6.07 9.11 -6.29
N ASP A 71 -7.34 8.69 -6.29
CA ASP A 71 -8.46 9.53 -6.75
C ASP A 71 -8.86 10.53 -5.66
N ILE A 72 -8.16 11.66 -5.63
CA ILE A 72 -8.30 12.71 -4.61
C ILE A 72 -9.73 13.26 -4.55
N ASP A 73 -10.36 13.48 -5.70
CA ASP A 73 -11.71 14.02 -5.77
C ASP A 73 -12.72 13.03 -5.18
N CYS A 74 -12.60 11.74 -5.50
CA CYS A 74 -13.45 10.71 -4.92
C CYS A 74 -13.20 10.55 -3.41
N LEU A 75 -11.93 10.50 -2.98
CA LEU A 75 -11.57 10.45 -1.57
C LEU A 75 -12.20 11.62 -0.80
N ARG A 76 -12.05 12.84 -1.31
CA ARG A 76 -12.59 14.05 -0.67
C ARG A 76 -14.11 13.99 -0.54
N ARG A 77 -14.81 13.58 -1.60
CA ARG A 77 -16.28 13.43 -1.56
C ARG A 77 -16.72 12.40 -0.52
N LEU A 78 -16.11 11.22 -0.55
CA LEU A 78 -16.44 10.12 0.36
C LEU A 78 -16.22 10.54 1.82
N ILE A 79 -15.02 11.05 2.14
CA ILE A 79 -14.65 11.39 3.53
C ILE A 79 -15.45 12.59 4.06
N THR A 80 -15.83 13.53 3.20
CA THR A 80 -16.72 14.64 3.61
C THR A 80 -18.12 14.13 3.96
N SER A 81 -18.59 13.07 3.30
CA SER A 81 -19.90 12.48 3.58
C SER A 81 -19.90 11.68 4.89
N ASP A 82 -18.81 10.99 5.20
CA ASP A 82 -18.59 10.29 6.46
C ASP A 82 -17.09 10.19 6.75
N ALA A 83 -16.62 10.92 7.76
CA ALA A 83 -15.20 10.92 8.13
C ALA A 83 -14.72 9.57 8.70
N MET A 84 -15.62 8.72 9.20
CA MET A 84 -15.25 7.44 9.81
C MET A 84 -14.73 6.42 8.79
N ILE A 85 -15.13 6.55 7.51
CA ILE A 85 -14.72 5.62 6.45
C ILE A 85 -13.21 5.65 6.18
N ALA A 86 -12.52 6.74 6.55
CA ALA A 86 -11.06 6.84 6.44
C ALA A 86 -10.33 5.80 7.33
N ARG A 87 -11.04 5.19 8.29
CA ARG A 87 -10.53 4.18 9.24
C ARG A 87 -10.96 2.76 8.88
N GLU A 88 -11.79 2.59 7.86
CA GLU A 88 -12.20 1.28 7.37
C GLU A 88 -11.02 0.49 6.79
N VAL A 89 -11.26 -0.75 6.41
CA VAL A 89 -10.28 -1.60 5.74
C VAL A 89 -10.90 -2.24 4.51
N SER A 90 -10.08 -2.43 3.48
CA SER A 90 -10.45 -3.19 2.29
C SER A 90 -10.75 -4.65 2.62
N GLY A 91 -11.30 -5.39 1.65
CA GLY A 91 -11.59 -6.82 1.80
C GLY A 91 -10.37 -7.68 2.14
N ASP A 92 -9.19 -7.29 1.68
CA ASP A 92 -7.89 -7.87 2.03
C ASP A 92 -7.21 -7.17 3.22
N GLY A 93 -7.96 -6.43 4.02
CA GLY A 93 -7.53 -5.93 5.33
C GLY A 93 -6.58 -4.72 5.30
N TRP A 94 -6.48 -3.99 4.20
CA TRP A 94 -5.68 -2.77 4.12
C TRP A 94 -6.49 -1.53 4.46
N PRO A 95 -6.05 -0.70 5.41
CA PRO A 95 -6.61 0.64 5.58
C PRO A 95 -6.34 1.52 4.34
N PRO A 96 -7.21 2.50 4.02
CA PRO A 96 -6.99 3.46 2.93
C PRO A 96 -5.63 4.16 2.99
N LEU A 97 -5.15 4.46 4.19
CA LEU A 97 -3.84 5.09 4.38
C LEU A 97 -2.69 4.17 3.92
N HIS A 98 -2.78 2.86 4.12
CA HIS A 98 -1.77 1.91 3.64
C HIS A 98 -1.81 1.79 2.12
N LEU A 99 -3.00 1.79 1.51
CA LEU A 99 -3.15 1.71 0.07
C LEU A 99 -2.56 2.95 -0.62
N SER A 100 -2.94 4.15 -0.18
CA SER A 100 -2.39 5.41 -0.72
C SER A 100 -0.87 5.49 -0.55
N ALA A 101 -0.34 5.00 0.58
CA ALA A 101 1.09 4.95 0.82
C ALA A 101 1.82 3.92 -0.06
N ALA A 102 1.23 2.74 -0.24
CA ALA A 102 1.75 1.65 -1.07
C ALA A 102 1.80 2.01 -2.56
N PHE A 103 0.88 2.85 -3.04
CA PHE A 103 0.81 3.28 -4.44
C PHE A 103 1.32 4.70 -4.68
N ALA A 104 2.08 5.25 -3.71
CA ALA A 104 2.78 6.53 -3.83
C ALA A 104 1.89 7.72 -4.20
N SER A 105 0.79 7.93 -3.48
CA SER A 105 -0.02 9.15 -3.60
C SER A 105 0.16 10.05 -2.37
N PRO A 106 1.12 10.99 -2.38
CA PRO A 106 1.33 11.96 -1.30
C PRO A 106 0.06 12.72 -0.94
N GLU A 107 -0.70 13.17 -1.94
CA GLU A 107 -1.92 13.94 -1.75
C GLU A 107 -3.02 13.12 -1.08
N ALA A 108 -3.17 11.85 -1.44
CA ALA A 108 -4.14 10.96 -0.79
C ALA A 108 -3.74 10.67 0.65
N VAL A 109 -2.44 10.48 0.91
CA VAL A 109 -1.89 10.28 2.27
C VAL A 109 -2.20 11.49 3.14
N MET A 110 -1.88 12.71 2.69
CA MET A 110 -2.17 13.94 3.43
C MET A 110 -3.67 14.10 3.66
N LEU A 111 -4.49 13.92 2.63
CA LEU A 111 -5.95 14.08 2.73
C LEU A 111 -6.55 13.12 3.77
N LEU A 112 -6.14 11.85 3.76
CA LEU A 112 -6.61 10.84 4.71
C LEU A 112 -6.19 11.16 6.14
N LEU A 113 -4.93 11.58 6.35
CA LEU A 113 -4.41 11.98 7.66
C LEU A 113 -5.14 13.19 8.23
N GLU A 114 -5.36 14.23 7.41
CA GLU A 114 -6.13 15.43 7.79
C GLU A 114 -7.56 15.11 8.22
N HIS A 115 -8.13 14.03 7.69
CA HIS A 115 -9.52 13.64 7.95
C HIS A 115 -9.65 12.40 8.83
N GLY A 116 -8.66 12.16 9.70
CA GLY A 116 -8.80 11.25 10.82
C GLY A 116 -8.43 9.79 10.56
N ALA A 117 -7.78 9.49 9.43
CA ALA A 117 -7.06 8.22 9.28
C ALA A 117 -5.97 8.10 10.35
N HIS A 118 -5.89 6.94 11.00
CA HIS A 118 -4.92 6.74 12.07
C HIS A 118 -3.57 6.30 11.49
N VAL A 119 -2.55 7.15 11.63
CA VAL A 119 -1.18 6.85 11.16
C VAL A 119 -0.58 5.58 11.78
N HIS A 120 -1.03 5.21 12.99
CA HIS A 120 -0.60 3.99 13.70
C HIS A 120 -1.47 2.75 13.43
N GLN A 121 -2.50 2.86 12.58
CA GLN A 121 -3.40 1.74 12.30
C GLN A 121 -2.60 0.55 11.77
N VAL A 122 -2.89 -0.63 12.29
CA VAL A 122 -2.30 -1.87 11.84
C VAL A 122 -3.24 -2.52 10.83
N SER A 123 -2.69 -3.03 9.72
CA SER A 123 -3.46 -3.77 8.73
C SER A 123 -4.06 -5.04 9.34
N HIS A 124 -5.25 -5.40 8.85
CA HIS A 124 -6.04 -6.54 9.33
C HIS A 124 -5.71 -7.83 8.56
N ASN A 125 -4.66 -7.80 7.74
CA ASN A 125 -4.13 -8.94 7.03
C ASN A 125 -2.94 -9.57 7.77
N PRO A 126 -2.47 -10.75 7.36
CA PRO A 126 -1.38 -11.44 8.04
C PRO A 126 -0.05 -10.67 8.12
N VAL A 127 0.15 -9.63 7.30
CA VAL A 127 1.37 -8.80 7.33
C VAL A 127 1.40 -7.92 8.59
N ARG A 128 0.23 -7.56 9.16
CA ARG A 128 0.10 -6.84 10.45
C ARG A 128 0.98 -5.59 10.52
N ASN A 129 1.01 -4.79 9.45
CA ASN A 129 1.93 -3.67 9.31
C ASN A 129 1.23 -2.29 9.39
N GLN A 130 2.01 -1.23 9.54
CA GLN A 130 1.54 0.17 9.46
C GLN A 130 1.79 0.78 8.08
N ALA A 131 1.22 1.96 7.79
CA ALA A 131 1.35 2.62 6.49
C ALA A 131 2.81 2.87 6.07
N LEU A 132 3.70 3.18 7.04
CA LEU A 132 5.14 3.35 6.78
C LEU A 132 5.79 2.07 6.23
N HIS A 133 5.42 0.89 6.74
CA HIS A 133 5.90 -0.37 6.20
C HIS A 133 5.39 -0.61 4.78
N ALA A 134 4.09 -0.36 4.54
CA ALA A 134 3.49 -0.55 3.22
C ALA A 134 4.12 0.38 2.16
N CYS A 135 4.37 1.64 2.52
CA CYS A 135 5.13 2.59 1.71
C CYS A 135 6.49 2.03 1.31
N ILE A 136 7.33 1.69 2.30
CA ILE A 136 8.71 1.25 2.05
C ILE A 136 8.75 -0.05 1.25
N ALA A 137 7.84 -0.99 1.54
CA ALA A 137 7.81 -2.30 0.90
C ALA A 137 7.34 -2.25 -0.56
N LEU A 138 6.38 -1.37 -0.90
CA LEU A 138 5.66 -1.43 -2.18
C LEU A 138 6.00 -0.28 -3.11
N SER A 139 5.96 0.97 -2.64
CA SER A 139 6.34 2.14 -3.44
C SER A 139 7.79 2.55 -3.28
N ASN A 140 8.38 2.24 -2.12
CA ASN A 140 9.71 2.70 -1.71
C ASN A 140 9.87 4.24 -1.82
N SER A 141 8.76 4.98 -1.68
CA SER A 141 8.72 6.44 -1.84
C SER A 141 9.21 7.16 -0.60
N VAL A 142 10.36 7.82 -0.70
CA VAL A 142 10.95 8.61 0.40
C VAL A 142 10.07 9.81 0.77
N GLU A 143 9.41 10.42 -0.22
CA GLU A 143 8.47 11.53 0.01
C GLU A 143 7.30 11.11 0.88
N VAL A 144 6.63 9.99 0.54
CA VAL A 144 5.51 9.48 1.32
C VAL A 144 5.97 9.00 2.70
N ALA A 145 7.13 8.35 2.79
CA ALA A 145 7.69 7.96 4.09
C ALA A 145 7.95 9.19 4.98
N ARG A 146 8.47 10.28 4.43
CA ARG A 146 8.67 11.55 5.15
C ARG A 146 7.34 12.11 5.66
N LEU A 147 6.32 12.18 4.82
CA LEU A 147 4.98 12.64 5.21
C LEU A 147 4.40 11.81 6.36
N LEU A 148 4.52 10.48 6.29
CA LEU A 148 4.05 9.58 7.35
C LEU A 148 4.81 9.79 8.66
N ILE A 149 6.13 9.95 8.61
CA ILE A 149 6.97 10.22 9.79
C ILE A 149 6.62 11.58 10.42
N GLU A 150 6.47 12.62 9.61
CA GLU A 150 6.04 13.96 10.06
C GLU A 150 4.64 13.93 10.69
N ALA A 151 3.76 13.07 10.19
CA ALA A 151 2.44 12.81 10.78
C ALA A 151 2.48 11.93 12.04
N GLY A 152 3.68 11.51 12.49
CA GLY A 152 3.88 10.78 13.73
C GLY A 152 3.93 9.26 13.58
N ALA A 153 4.17 8.71 12.38
CA ALA A 153 4.38 7.26 12.22
C ALA A 153 5.50 6.76 13.14
N VAL A 154 5.29 5.58 13.74
CA VAL A 154 6.28 4.99 14.64
C VAL A 154 7.38 4.32 13.82
N VAL A 155 8.54 4.98 13.71
CA VAL A 155 9.70 4.51 12.93
C VAL A 155 10.23 3.14 13.31
N ASN A 156 9.99 2.72 14.56
CA ASN A 156 10.38 1.41 15.10
C ASN A 156 9.19 0.47 15.31
N ALA A 157 8.02 0.76 14.74
CA ALA A 157 6.90 -0.19 14.77
C ALA A 157 7.31 -1.51 14.11
N THR A 158 6.72 -2.61 14.55
CA THR A 158 6.99 -3.93 13.99
C THR A 158 5.78 -4.44 13.21
N ALA A 159 6.05 -5.01 12.04
CA ALA A 159 5.12 -5.85 11.29
C ALA A 159 5.19 -7.31 11.78
N ALA A 160 4.37 -8.20 11.19
CA ALA A 160 4.46 -9.63 11.44
C ALA A 160 5.88 -10.15 11.21
N GLY A 161 6.40 -10.95 12.14
CA GLY A 161 7.80 -11.42 12.10
C GLY A 161 8.80 -10.47 12.75
N GLY A 162 8.36 -9.40 13.41
CA GLY A 162 9.23 -8.47 14.13
C GLY A 162 9.97 -7.47 13.22
N TYR A 163 9.61 -7.39 11.93
CA TYR A 163 10.28 -6.50 10.98
C TYR A 163 9.94 -5.04 11.25
N THR A 164 10.95 -4.20 11.43
CA THR A 164 10.82 -2.74 11.46
C THR A 164 10.88 -2.14 10.05
N PRO A 165 10.44 -0.89 9.84
CA PRO A 165 10.68 -0.14 8.61
C PRO A 165 12.13 -0.20 8.11
N LEU A 166 13.10 -0.14 9.04
CA LEU A 166 14.52 -0.17 8.71
C LEU A 166 14.98 -1.54 8.17
N HIS A 167 14.40 -2.66 8.62
CA HIS A 167 14.68 -3.97 8.03
C HIS A 167 14.26 -4.02 6.56
N ILE A 168 13.08 -3.48 6.24
CA ILE A 168 12.55 -3.47 4.87
C ILE A 168 13.39 -2.54 4.00
N ALA A 169 13.69 -1.32 4.46
CA ALA A 169 14.52 -0.36 3.74
C ALA A 169 15.93 -0.93 3.47
N ALA A 170 16.51 -1.62 4.45
CA ALA A 170 17.81 -2.27 4.30
C ALA A 170 17.78 -3.41 3.28
N SER A 171 16.73 -4.24 3.27
CA SER A 171 16.55 -5.28 2.25
C SER A 171 16.30 -4.73 0.85
N ASN A 172 15.78 -3.50 0.71
CA ASN A 172 15.53 -2.85 -0.58
C ASN A 172 16.75 -2.11 -1.12
N GLY A 173 17.77 -1.87 -0.29
CA GLY A 173 18.98 -1.16 -0.69
C GLY A 173 18.81 0.34 -0.91
N ASN A 174 17.68 0.92 -0.47
CA ASN A 174 17.42 2.35 -0.64
C ASN A 174 18.16 3.16 0.43
N ARG A 175 19.34 3.67 0.05
CA ARG A 175 20.18 4.49 0.90
C ARG A 175 19.46 5.70 1.48
N GLU A 176 18.69 6.43 0.67
CA GLU A 176 17.99 7.64 1.11
C GLU A 176 16.91 7.31 2.14
N MET A 177 16.14 6.23 1.93
CA MET A 177 15.16 5.75 2.90
C MET A 177 15.82 5.33 4.22
N VAL A 178 16.96 4.64 4.16
CA VAL A 178 17.72 4.24 5.36
C VAL A 178 18.19 5.45 6.14
N VAL A 179 18.75 6.47 5.46
CA VAL A 179 19.15 7.73 6.11
C VAL A 179 17.94 8.42 6.76
N LEU A 180 16.83 8.56 6.03
CA LEU A 180 15.60 9.16 6.57
C LEU A 180 15.14 8.48 7.86
N LEU A 181 15.13 7.14 7.88
CA LEU A 181 14.73 6.38 9.06
C LEU A 181 15.70 6.55 10.23
N LEU A 182 17.02 6.49 9.98
CA LEU A 182 18.05 6.66 11.00
C LEU A 182 18.03 8.06 11.62
N GLU A 183 17.89 9.11 10.79
CA GLU A 183 17.78 10.50 11.25
C GLU A 183 16.55 10.72 12.15
N ASN A 184 15.50 9.91 11.98
CA ASN A 184 14.28 9.94 12.80
C ASN A 184 14.28 8.91 13.94
N GLY A 185 15.45 8.32 14.27
CA GLY A 185 15.62 7.47 15.44
C GLY A 185 15.24 6.01 15.25
N ALA A 186 15.27 5.50 14.01
CA ALA A 186 15.20 4.06 13.79
C ALA A 186 16.39 3.33 14.45
N ASP A 187 16.12 2.19 15.11
CA ASP A 187 17.14 1.38 15.78
C ASP A 187 17.83 0.44 14.77
N PRO A 188 19.12 0.67 14.41
CA PRO A 188 19.85 -0.19 13.48
C PRO A 188 20.20 -1.56 14.07
N THR A 189 20.02 -1.75 15.38
CA THR A 189 20.33 -3.00 16.10
C THR A 189 19.09 -3.84 16.39
N ALA A 190 17.89 -3.35 16.03
CA ALA A 190 16.64 -4.07 16.21
C ALA A 190 16.71 -5.45 15.55
N ARG A 191 16.19 -6.47 16.23
CA ARG A 191 16.18 -7.86 15.76
C ARG A 191 14.76 -8.30 15.44
N CYS A 192 14.56 -8.84 14.23
CA CYS A 192 13.31 -9.51 13.88
C CYS A 192 13.25 -10.90 14.51
N ASP A 193 12.13 -11.62 14.33
CA ASP A 193 11.90 -12.96 14.92
C ASP A 193 12.90 -14.02 14.41
N GLN A 194 13.61 -13.73 13.30
CA GLN A 194 14.68 -14.58 12.77
C GLN A 194 16.05 -14.26 13.38
N ASP A 195 16.10 -13.41 14.41
CA ASP A 195 17.33 -12.92 15.05
C ASP A 195 18.27 -12.18 14.08
N LYS A 196 17.69 -11.57 13.03
CA LYS A 196 18.42 -10.76 12.03
C LYS A 196 18.20 -9.28 12.28
N THR A 197 19.25 -8.50 12.06
CA THR A 197 19.25 -7.04 12.08
C THR A 197 19.03 -6.45 10.68
N PRO A 198 18.72 -5.15 10.54
CA PRO A 198 18.72 -4.48 9.24
C PRO A 198 20.03 -4.67 8.46
N ALA A 199 21.18 -4.63 9.14
CA ALA A 199 22.50 -4.84 8.52
C ALA A 199 22.62 -6.25 7.90
N ASP A 200 22.01 -7.27 8.50
CA ASP A 200 22.03 -8.64 7.96
C ASP A 200 21.27 -8.72 6.64
N TYR A 201 20.12 -8.06 6.52
CA TYR A 201 19.39 -7.98 5.25
C TYR A 201 20.16 -7.19 4.19
N ALA A 202 20.77 -6.05 4.54
CA ALA A 202 21.61 -5.30 3.60
C ALA A 202 22.79 -6.14 3.08
N ARG A 203 23.41 -6.92 3.96
CA ARG A 203 24.52 -7.82 3.62
C ARG A 203 24.08 -8.98 2.72
N GLU A 204 23.01 -9.67 3.07
CA GLU A 204 22.46 -10.80 2.30
C GLU A 204 22.03 -10.39 0.89
N ARG A 205 21.56 -9.15 0.72
CA ARG A 205 21.15 -8.57 -0.56
C ARG A 205 22.29 -7.89 -1.33
N GLY A 206 23.49 -7.77 -0.75
CA GLY A 206 24.66 -7.16 -1.38
C GLY A 206 24.62 -5.63 -1.44
N HIS A 207 23.84 -4.96 -0.60
CA HIS A 207 23.72 -3.50 -0.56
C HIS A 207 24.84 -2.87 0.28
N ALA A 208 26.06 -2.84 -0.27
CA ALA A 208 27.26 -2.40 0.44
C ALA A 208 27.17 -0.96 1.00
N GLU A 209 26.59 -0.02 0.24
CA GLU A 209 26.43 1.36 0.71
C GLU A 209 25.46 1.47 1.88
N VAL A 210 24.37 0.70 1.87
CA VAL A 210 23.42 0.65 2.98
C VAL A 210 24.03 -0.05 4.18
N LEU A 211 24.77 -1.14 3.97
CA LEU A 211 25.47 -1.84 5.04
C LEU A 211 26.43 -0.90 5.76
N ALA A 212 27.14 -0.04 5.04
CA ALA A 212 28.05 0.94 5.63
C ALA A 212 27.35 2.00 6.51
N LEU A 213 26.04 2.22 6.34
CA LEU A 213 25.25 3.10 7.20
C LEU A 213 24.73 2.41 8.47
N LEU A 214 24.74 1.08 8.51
CA LEU A 214 24.10 0.27 9.55
C LEU A 214 25.10 -0.42 10.50
N VAL A 215 26.41 -0.26 10.25
CA VAL A 215 27.51 -0.89 11.01
C VAL A 215 28.37 0.12 11.75
#